data_AF-A0AAX3J520-F1
#
_entry.id   AF-A0AAX3J520-F1
#
_cell.length_a   1.000
_cell.length_b   1.000
_cell.length_c   1.000
_cell.angle_alpha   90.00
_cell.angle_beta   90.00
_cell.angle_gamma   90.00
#
_symmetry.space_group_name_H-M   'P 1'
#
loop_
_entity.id
_entity.type
_entity.pdbx_description
1 polymer ?
#
loop_
_entity_poly.entity_id
_entity_poly.type
_entity_poly.pdbx_seq_one_letter_code
_entity_poly.pdbx_strand_id
1 'polypeptide(L)'
;MGVKVKGINQVSRNVNRAIDNIHDRRVVRALTSAMIVGASQAAIYTPIDTSYLLNSQFRELSVNGTRYTGRVGYTAEYAAYVHDPAYPQKFRRATAEKEFLTKGFEDSRDVIDRVVQREMLL
;
A
#
# COMPACT_ATOMS: atom_id res chain seq x y z
N MET A 1 13.76 -10.36 54.31
CA MET A 1 12.79 -9.48 53.61
C MET A 1 13.25 -9.35 52.16
N GLY A 2 12.45 -9.82 51.19
CA GLY A 2 12.81 -9.74 49.77
C GLY A 2 12.73 -8.29 49.28
N VAL A 3 13.83 -7.77 48.73
CA VAL A 3 13.88 -6.42 48.17
C VAL A 3 12.97 -6.38 46.94
N LYS A 4 11.79 -5.74 47.04
CA LYS A 4 10.93 -5.47 45.88
C LYS A 4 11.65 -4.48 44.97
N VAL A 5 12.25 -4.98 43.90
CA VAL A 5 12.92 -4.18 42.87
C VAL A 5 11.86 -3.38 42.08
N LYS A 6 11.65 -2.11 42.45
CA LYS A 6 10.65 -1.23 41.83
C LYS A 6 10.97 -0.82 40.37
N GLY A 7 12.16 -1.14 39.86
CA GLY A 7 12.64 -0.71 38.53
C GLY A 7 12.27 -1.61 37.36
N ILE A 8 12.05 -2.92 37.58
CA ILE A 8 11.84 -3.90 36.49
C ILE A 8 10.58 -3.56 35.68
N ASN A 9 9.49 -3.20 36.37
CA ASN A 9 8.24 -2.80 35.72
C ASN A 9 8.35 -1.52 34.88
N GLN A 10 9.27 -0.61 35.21
CA GLN A 10 9.53 0.60 34.43
C GLN A 10 10.26 0.24 33.13
N VAL A 11 11.27 -0.61 33.23
CA VAL A 11 12.08 -1.09 32.10
C VAL A 11 11.22 -1.90 31.13
N SER A 12 10.43 -2.86 31.62
CA SER A 12 9.53 -3.66 30.78
C SER A 12 8.54 -2.78 30.00
N ARG A 13 7.96 -1.74 30.63
CA ARG A 13 7.06 -0.80 29.94
C ARG A 13 7.75 0.04 28.87
N ASN A 14 8.98 0.48 29.12
CA ASN A 14 9.77 1.23 28.13
C ASN A 14 10.17 0.34 26.95
N VAL A 15 10.56 -0.91 27.23
CA VAL A 15 10.91 -1.90 26.21
C VAL A 15 9.70 -2.24 25.35
N ASN A 16 8.53 -2.49 25.96
CA ASN A 16 7.30 -2.76 25.20
C ASN A 16 6.93 -1.58 24.29
N ARG A 17 6.95 -0.34 24.82
CA ARG A 17 6.73 0.85 23.99
C ARG A 17 7.72 0.99 22.84
N ALA A 18 8.99 0.63 23.06
CA ALA A 18 9.98 0.67 21.99
C ALA A 18 9.69 -0.40 20.91
N ILE A 19 9.28 -1.61 21.32
CA ILE A 19 8.89 -2.70 20.42
C ILE A 19 7.65 -2.30 19.61
N ASP A 20 6.62 -1.76 20.26
CA ASP A 20 5.38 -1.32 19.61
C ASP A 20 5.68 -0.25 18.54
N ASN A 21 6.48 0.77 18.90
CA ASN A 21 6.91 1.81 17.94
C ASN A 21 7.76 1.27 16.78
N ILE A 22 8.51 0.17 16.97
CA ILE A 22 9.25 -0.48 15.89
C ILE A 22 8.28 -1.22 14.98
N HIS A 23 7.33 -1.96 15.55
CA HIS A 23 6.31 -2.69 14.82
C HIS A 23 5.47 -1.74 13.96
N ASP A 24 4.98 -0.64 14.53
CA ASP A 24 4.17 0.36 13.82
C ASP A 24 4.92 0.93 12.61
N ARG A 25 6.21 1.26 12.78
CA ARG A 25 7.04 1.79 11.68
C ARG A 25 7.26 0.76 10.58
N ARG A 26 7.47 -0.51 10.94
CA ARG A 26 7.62 -1.61 9.96
C ARG A 26 6.34 -1.81 9.16
N VAL A 27 5.18 -1.81 9.82
CA VAL A 27 3.87 -1.96 9.16
C VAL A 27 3.59 -0.80 8.19
N VAL A 28 3.82 0.45 8.63
CA VAL A 28 3.67 1.63 7.78
C VAL A 28 4.58 1.56 6.55
N ARG A 29 5.84 1.16 6.73
CA ARG A 29 6.79 0.97 5.62
C ARG A 29 6.35 -0.16 4.68
N ALA A 30 5.98 -1.31 5.22
CA ALA A 30 5.51 -2.45 4.46
C ALA A 30 4.31 -2.08 3.56
N LEU A 31 3.31 -1.41 4.12
CA LEU A 31 2.14 -0.93 3.37
C LEU A 31 2.51 0.11 2.32
N THR A 32 3.38 1.05 2.66
CA THR A 32 3.86 2.05 1.70
C THR A 32 4.57 1.40 0.52
N SER A 33 5.47 0.45 0.80
CA SER A 33 6.21 -0.27 -0.23
C SER A 33 5.29 -1.16 -1.08
N ALA A 34 4.32 -1.86 -0.47
CA ALA A 34 3.30 -2.61 -1.20
C ALA A 34 2.48 -1.72 -2.13
N MET A 35 2.03 -0.55 -1.66
CA MET A 35 1.30 0.42 -2.46
C MET A 35 2.16 0.95 -3.61
N ILE A 36 3.45 1.24 -3.38
CA ILE A 36 4.36 1.68 -4.46
C ILE A 36 4.45 0.63 -5.55
N VAL A 37 4.66 -0.64 -5.20
CA VAL A 37 4.78 -1.73 -6.17
C VAL A 37 3.49 -1.88 -6.98
N GLY A 38 2.34 -2.09 -6.31
CA GLY A 38 1.07 -2.27 -7.00
C GLY A 38 0.65 -1.05 -7.83
N ALA A 39 0.86 0.17 -7.31
CA ALA A 39 0.56 1.40 -8.03
C ALA A 39 1.43 1.56 -9.29
N SER A 40 2.71 1.17 -9.21
CA SER A 40 3.64 1.25 -10.33
C SER A 40 3.25 0.28 -11.44
N GLN A 41 2.85 -0.95 -11.09
CA GLN A 41 2.36 -1.90 -12.08
C GLN A 41 1.02 -1.46 -12.68
N ALA A 42 0.09 -0.98 -11.84
CA ALA A 42 -1.19 -0.46 -12.33
C ALA A 42 -0.99 0.71 -13.31
N ALA A 43 0.00 1.58 -13.08
CA ALA A 43 0.36 2.67 -13.98
C ALA A 43 0.86 2.22 -15.37
N ILE A 44 1.39 1.00 -15.50
CA ILE A 44 1.76 0.41 -16.80
C ILE A 44 0.51 0.05 -17.61
N TYR A 45 -0.53 -0.40 -16.92
CA TYR A 45 -1.82 -0.77 -17.52
C TYR A 45 -2.78 0.41 -17.66
N THR A 46 -2.54 1.53 -16.98
CA THR A 46 -3.39 2.72 -17.11
C THR A 46 -3.35 3.27 -18.54
N PRO A 47 -4.52 3.45 -19.18
CA PRO A 47 -4.63 4.13 -20.47
C PRO A 47 -4.13 5.58 -20.39
N ILE A 48 -3.50 6.04 -21.48
CA ILE A 48 -3.01 7.41 -21.61
C ILE A 48 -3.65 8.04 -22.86
N ASP A 49 -4.43 9.09 -22.65
CA ASP A 49 -4.86 10.01 -23.70
C ASP A 49 -4.17 11.36 -23.53
N THR A 50 -4.50 12.09 -22.46
CA THR A 50 -3.89 13.39 -22.08
C THR A 50 -2.99 13.30 -20.85
N SER A 51 -2.69 12.08 -20.38
CA SER A 51 -1.99 11.77 -19.13
C SER A 51 -2.69 12.18 -17.83
N TYR A 52 -3.85 12.84 -17.89
CA TYR A 52 -4.60 13.22 -16.69
C TYR A 52 -4.95 12.03 -15.79
N LEU A 53 -5.46 10.94 -16.37
CA LEU A 53 -5.78 9.72 -15.62
C LEU A 53 -4.55 9.22 -14.86
N LEU A 54 -3.44 8.98 -15.55
CA LEU A 54 -2.20 8.50 -14.94
C LEU A 54 -1.72 9.43 -13.80
N ASN A 55 -1.74 10.75 -14.03
CA ASN A 55 -1.28 11.75 -13.06
C ASN A 55 -2.25 11.95 -11.89
N SER A 56 -3.48 11.45 -11.99
CA SER A 56 -4.48 11.49 -10.92
C SER A 56 -4.34 10.35 -9.92
N GLN A 57 -3.33 9.48 -10.06
CA GLN A 57 -3.10 8.37 -9.15
C GLN A 57 -2.72 8.88 -7.76
N PHE A 58 -3.41 8.39 -6.74
CA PHE A 58 -3.12 8.70 -5.34
C PHE A 58 -2.89 7.44 -4.52
N ARG A 59 -2.22 7.62 -3.39
CA ARG A 59 -2.01 6.60 -2.36
C ARG A 59 -2.34 7.22 -1.02
N GLU A 60 -3.13 6.53 -0.22
CA GLU A 60 -3.57 6.98 1.10
C GLU A 60 -3.30 5.88 2.12
N LEU A 61 -2.77 6.26 3.28
CA LEU A 61 -2.60 5.38 4.43
C LEU A 61 -3.46 5.89 5.58
N SER A 62 -4.36 5.05 6.06
CA SER A 62 -5.21 5.33 7.23
C SER A 62 -4.84 4.39 8.37
N VAL A 63 -4.60 4.95 9.55
CA VAL A 63 -4.27 4.22 10.78
C VAL A 63 -5.43 4.39 11.76
N ASN A 64 -6.15 3.30 12.02
CA ASN A 64 -7.29 3.28 12.93
C ASN A 64 -6.98 2.31 14.09
N GLY A 65 -6.28 2.81 15.10
CA GLY A 65 -5.80 1.99 16.21
C GLY A 65 -4.83 0.92 15.71
N THR A 66 -5.20 -0.36 15.89
CA THR A 66 -4.40 -1.52 15.44
C THR A 66 -4.61 -1.88 13.97
N ARG A 67 -5.56 -1.23 13.28
CA ARG A 67 -5.85 -1.49 11.87
C ARG A 67 -5.18 -0.45 10.97
N TYR A 68 -4.23 -0.91 10.16
CA TYR A 68 -3.59 -0.12 9.12
C TYR A 68 -4.22 -0.46 7.78
N THR A 69 -4.57 0.55 6.99
CA THR A 69 -5.20 0.37 5.68
C THR A 69 -4.54 1.27 4.65
N GLY A 70 -3.94 0.66 3.63
CA GLY A 70 -3.46 1.36 2.45
C GLY A 70 -4.51 1.34 1.34
N ARG A 71 -4.66 2.47 0.63
CA ARG A 71 -5.55 2.61 -0.52
C ARG A 71 -4.78 3.22 -1.67
N VAL A 72 -5.02 2.70 -2.87
CA VAL A 72 -4.51 3.27 -4.12
C VAL A 72 -5.70 3.46 -5.04
N GLY A 73 -5.75 4.61 -5.70
CA GLY A 73 -6.86 4.93 -6.58
C GLY A 73 -6.49 6.06 -7.54
N TYR A 74 -7.50 6.53 -8.26
CA TYR A 74 -7.39 7.66 -9.18
C TYR A 74 -8.45 8.70 -8.81
N THR A 75 -8.06 9.97 -8.83
CA THR A 75 -8.99 11.08 -8.55
C THR A 75 -9.75 11.54 -9.80
N ALA A 76 -9.35 11.09 -10.99
CA ALA A 76 -10.10 11.36 -12.22
C ALA A 76 -11.49 10.73 -12.16
N GLU A 77 -12.54 11.54 -12.30
CA GLU A 77 -13.94 11.10 -12.22
C GLU A 77 -14.26 9.96 -13.21
N TYR A 78 -13.69 10.04 -14.41
CA TYR A 78 -13.91 9.04 -15.45
C TYR A 78 -13.14 7.73 -15.23
N ALA A 79 -12.27 7.64 -14.21
CA ALA A 79 -11.44 6.46 -13.97
C ALA A 79 -12.27 5.19 -13.78
N ALA A 80 -13.43 5.30 -13.12
CA ALA A 80 -14.33 4.16 -12.91
C ALA A 80 -14.82 3.56 -14.25
N TYR A 81 -15.28 4.41 -15.18
CA TYR A 81 -15.72 3.97 -16.51
C TYR A 81 -14.58 3.41 -17.37
N VAL A 82 -13.38 3.97 -17.22
CA VAL A 82 -12.19 3.48 -17.94
C VAL A 82 -11.72 2.15 -17.36
N HIS A 83 -11.83 1.94 -16.05
CA HIS A 83 -11.46 0.70 -15.36
C HIS A 83 -12.45 -0.44 -15.65
N ASP A 84 -13.75 -0.16 -15.68
CA ASP A 84 -14.81 -1.15 -15.80
C ASP A 84 -14.78 -1.87 -17.18
N PRO A 85 -14.70 -3.22 -17.20
CA PRO A 85 -14.70 -4.01 -18.44
C PRO A 85 -16.03 -3.98 -19.20
N ALA A 86 -17.15 -3.63 -18.55
CA ALA A 86 -18.47 -3.52 -19.20
C ALA A 86 -18.54 -2.39 -20.23
N TYR A 87 -17.63 -1.42 -20.16
CA TYR A 87 -17.54 -0.29 -21.11
C TYR A 87 -16.35 -0.47 -22.06
N PRO A 88 -16.51 -1.19 -23.19
CA PRO A 88 -15.41 -1.44 -24.12
C PRO A 88 -14.90 -0.13 -24.73
N GLN A 89 -13.57 0.03 -24.74
CA GLN A 89 -12.88 1.21 -25.26
C GLN A 89 -11.64 0.77 -26.04
N LYS A 90 -11.25 1.55 -27.06
CA LYS A 90 -10.01 1.32 -27.80
C LYS A 90 -8.92 2.21 -27.21
N PHE A 91 -7.88 1.60 -26.65
CA PHE A 91 -6.75 2.33 -26.08
C PHE A 91 -5.66 2.60 -27.12
N ARG A 92 -5.03 3.77 -27.03
CA ARG A 92 -3.86 4.11 -27.87
C ARG A 92 -2.59 3.40 -27.41
N ARG A 93 -2.46 3.18 -26.11
CA ARG A 93 -1.30 2.53 -25.48
C ARG A 93 -1.48 1.01 -25.55
N ALA A 94 -0.48 0.30 -26.08
CA ALA A 94 -0.54 -1.15 -26.29
C ALA A 94 -0.62 -1.96 -24.97
N THR A 95 0.02 -1.47 -23.91
CA THR A 95 -0.01 -2.10 -22.58
C THR A 95 -1.26 -1.75 -21.79
N ALA A 96 -2.15 -0.90 -22.31
CA ALA A 96 -3.28 -0.44 -21.55
C ALA A 96 -4.37 -1.51 -21.47
N GLU A 97 -4.87 -1.76 -20.27
CA GLU A 97 -5.85 -2.80 -20.01
C GLU A 97 -7.03 -2.27 -19.21
N LYS A 98 -8.18 -2.93 -19.41
CA LYS A 98 -9.28 -2.84 -18.44
C LYS A 98 -8.85 -3.45 -17.13
N GLU A 99 -9.50 -2.97 -16.07
CA GLU A 99 -9.21 -3.39 -14.70
C GLU A 99 -7.76 -3.12 -14.28
N PHE A 100 -7.13 -2.08 -14.83
CA PHE A 100 -5.71 -1.78 -14.64
C PHE A 100 -5.26 -1.70 -13.18
N LEU A 101 -6.11 -1.21 -12.26
CA LEU A 101 -5.80 -1.25 -10.82
C LEU A 101 -5.78 -2.68 -10.28
N THR A 102 -6.82 -3.46 -10.60
CA THR A 102 -6.98 -4.83 -10.10
C THR A 102 -5.83 -5.68 -10.61
N LYS A 103 -5.63 -5.71 -11.92
CA LYS A 103 -4.56 -6.47 -12.57
C LYS A 103 -3.17 -6.02 -12.13
N GLY A 104 -2.97 -4.72 -11.96
CA GLY A 104 -1.69 -4.19 -11.49
C GLY A 104 -1.28 -4.76 -10.13
N PHE A 105 -2.24 -4.89 -9.21
CA PHE A 105 -2.00 -5.50 -7.90
C PHE A 105 -1.93 -7.03 -7.95
N GLU A 106 -2.77 -7.68 -8.76
CA GLU A 106 -2.77 -9.14 -8.93
C GLU A 106 -1.44 -9.64 -9.52
N ASP A 107 -0.98 -9.04 -10.62
CA ASP A 107 0.27 -9.40 -11.28
C ASP A 107 1.50 -9.10 -10.43
N SER A 108 1.38 -8.16 -9.50
CA SER A 108 2.47 -7.76 -8.59
C SER A 108 2.45 -8.49 -7.25
N ARG A 109 1.51 -9.41 -7.03
CA ARG A 109 1.27 -10.00 -5.70
C ARG A 109 2.53 -10.63 -5.10
N ASP A 110 3.27 -11.40 -5.88
CA ASP A 110 4.52 -12.03 -5.44
C ASP A 110 5.63 -11.01 -5.10
N VAL A 111 5.64 -9.87 -5.79
CA VAL A 111 6.60 -8.79 -5.50
C VAL A 111 6.18 -8.07 -4.22
N ILE A 112 4.89 -7.78 -4.07
CA ILE A 112 4.31 -7.15 -2.88
C ILE A 112 4.61 -8.01 -1.65
N ASP A 113 4.33 -9.31 -1.70
CA ASP A 113 4.53 -10.22 -0.56
C ASP A 113 6.00 -10.25 -0.12
N ARG A 114 6.93 -10.33 -1.08
CA ARG A 114 8.38 -10.28 -0.80
C ARG A 114 8.82 -8.97 -0.17
N VAL A 115 8.30 -7.85 -0.66
CA VAL A 115 8.66 -6.52 -0.16
C VAL A 115 8.08 -6.30 1.24
N VAL A 116 6.83 -6.71 1.48
CA VAL A 116 6.20 -6.67 2.81
C VAL A 116 7.00 -7.51 3.79
N GLN A 117 7.33 -8.76 3.43
CA GLN A 117 8.13 -9.63 4.29
C GLN A 117 9.48 -8.98 4.62
N ARG A 118 10.16 -8.40 3.64
CA ARG A 118 11.43 -7.68 3.85
C ARG A 118 11.27 -6.54 4.84
N GLU A 119 10.27 -5.67 4.68
CA GLU A 119 10.06 -4.51 5.57
C GLU A 119 9.69 -4.93 7.00
N MET A 120 9.02 -6.06 7.19
CA MET A 120 8.69 -6.59 8.53
C MET A 120 9.90 -7.17 9.27
N LEU A 121 10.94 -7.59 8.53
CA LEU A 121 12.17 -8.15 9.09
C LEU A 121 13.22 -7.08 9.45
N LEU A 122 13.08 -5.84 8.95
CA LEU A 122 14.01 -4.70 9.17
C LEU A 122 13.78 -4.01 10.51
#